data_AF-A0A2V6SNE3-F1
#
_entry.id   AF-A0A2V6SNE3-F1
#
_cell.length_a   1.000
_cell.length_b   1.000
_cell.length_c   1.000
_cell.angle_alpha   90.00
_cell.angle_beta   90.00
_cell.angle_gamma   90.00
#
_symmetry.space_group_name_H-M   'P 1'
#
loop_
_entity.id
_entity.type
_entity.pdbx_description
1 polymer ?
#
loop_
_entity_poly.entity_id
_entity_poly.type
_entity_poly.pdbx_seq_one_letter_code
_entity_poly.pdbx_strand_id
1 'polypeptide(L)' 'EGARFCGGCGTPLGGELACPRCGARNPRGQTFCDACGASLSAGAGAPAPARDARAYTPRHLVERVL' A
#
# COMPACT_ATOMS: atom_id res chain seq x y z
N GLU A 1 10.93 21.12 -12.58
CA GLU A 1 11.48 20.16 -11.60
C GLU A 1 10.39 19.19 -11.15
N GLY A 2 10.72 17.91 -10.93
CA GLY A 2 9.78 16.87 -10.48
C GLY A 2 10.03 16.41 -9.04
N ALA A 3 9.01 15.85 -8.39
CA ALA A 3 9.09 15.39 -7.01
C ALA A 3 10.05 14.20 -6.83
N ARG A 4 10.96 14.29 -5.85
CA ARG A 4 11.91 13.22 -5.50
C ARG A 4 11.33 12.18 -4.53
N PHE A 5 10.33 12.59 -3.76
CA PHE A 5 9.67 11.78 -2.74
C PHE A 5 8.15 11.90 -2.89
N CYS A 6 7.43 10.88 -2.45
CA CYS A 6 5.98 10.87 -2.41
C CYS A 6 5.48 11.94 -1.42
N GLY A 7 4.62 12.86 -1.85
CA GLY A 7 4.06 13.90 -0.99
C GLY A 7 3.11 13.41 0.11
N GLY A 8 2.66 12.15 0.05
CA GLY A 8 1.78 11.55 1.07
C GLY A 8 2.50 10.75 2.15
N CYS A 9 3.59 10.05 1.80
CA CYS A 9 4.28 9.14 2.73
C CYS A 9 5.81 9.33 2.82
N GLY A 10 6.39 10.23 2.02
CA GLY A 10 7.82 10.56 2.06
C GLY A 10 8.77 9.52 1.44
N THR A 11 8.27 8.43 0.85
CA THR A 11 9.14 7.44 0.21
C THR A 11 9.75 7.98 -1.09
N PRO A 12 11.04 7.69 -1.39
CA PRO A 12 11.67 8.16 -2.61
C PRO A 12 11.00 7.53 -3.85
N LEU A 13 10.66 8.38 -4.82
CA LEU A 13 9.96 8.02 -6.06
C LEU A 13 10.92 7.49 -7.15
N GLY A 14 12.22 7.74 -7.01
CA GLY A 14 13.25 7.30 -7.95
C GLY A 14 14.29 6.38 -7.30
N GLY A 15 14.98 5.60 -8.13
CA GLY A 15 16.10 4.73 -7.78
C GLY A 15 15.76 3.23 -7.75
N GLU A 16 16.77 2.39 -7.62
CA GLU A 16 16.61 0.95 -7.41
C GLU A 16 16.46 0.58 -5.92
N LEU A 17 15.86 -0.57 -5.66
CA LEU A 17 15.89 -1.24 -4.37
C LEU A 17 16.56 -2.62 -4.49
N ALA A 18 17.19 -3.07 -3.41
CA ALA A 18 17.67 -4.43 -3.32
C ALA A 18 16.53 -5.36 -2.91
N CYS A 19 16.40 -6.50 -3.58
CA CYS A 19 15.45 -7.53 -3.22
C CYS A 19 15.81 -8.09 -1.82
N PRO A 20 14.88 -8.12 -0.86
CA PRO A 20 15.17 -8.63 0.48
C PRO A 20 15.41 -10.16 0.49
N ARG A 21 15.00 -10.87 -0.56
CA ARG A 21 15.16 -12.33 -0.67
C ARG A 21 16.47 -12.74 -1.34
N CYS A 22 16.86 -12.09 -2.43
CA CYS A 22 18.02 -12.50 -3.24
C CYS A 22 19.09 -11.42 -3.44
N GLY A 23 18.87 -10.18 -2.97
CA GLY A 23 19.82 -9.07 -3.09
C GLY A 23 19.87 -8.40 -4.47
N ALA A 24 19.14 -8.88 -5.47
CA ALA A 24 19.11 -8.27 -6.80
C ALA A 24 18.61 -6.81 -6.75
N ARG A 25 19.20 -5.92 -7.55
CA ARG A 25 18.72 -4.54 -7.71
C ARG A 25 17.53 -4.55 -8.68
N ASN A 26 16.41 -3.98 -8.24
CA ASN A 26 15.18 -3.87 -9.03
C ASN A 26 14.71 -2.41 -9.03
N PRO A 27 14.08 -1.92 -10.10
CA PRO A 27 13.47 -0.58 -10.12
C PRO A 27 12.45 -0.40 -8.99
N ARG A 28 12.45 0.77 -8.34
CA ARG A 28 11.35 1.13 -7.42
C ARG A 28 10.02 1.22 -8.19
N GLY A 29 8.96 0.69 -7.58
CA GLY A 29 7.63 0.59 -8.21
C GLY A 29 7.29 -0.80 -8.74
N GLN A 30 8.28 -1.69 -8.88
CA GLN A 30 8.04 -3.11 -9.19
C GLN A 30 7.37 -3.82 -7.99
N THR A 31 6.36 -4.64 -8.27
CA THR A 31 5.69 -5.46 -7.24
C THR A 31 6.49 -6.71 -6.90
N PHE A 32 7.19 -7.28 -7.89
CA PHE A 32 7.95 -8.53 -7.77
C PHE A 32 9.38 -8.37 -8.27
N CYS A 33 10.28 -9.21 -7.78
CA CYS A 33 11.68 -9.23 -8.20
C CYS A 33 11.85 -9.96 -9.54
N ASP A 34 12.52 -9.32 -10.49
CA ASP A 34 12.78 -9.88 -11.83
C ASP A 34 13.73 -11.10 -11.79
N ALA A 35 14.54 -11.24 -10.74
CA ALA A 35 15.50 -12.32 -10.60
C ALA A 35 14.94 -13.56 -9.87
N CYS A 36 14.04 -13.39 -8.90
CA CYS A 36 13.59 -14.50 -8.04
C CYS A 36 12.08 -14.55 -7.77
N GLY A 37 11.30 -13.63 -8.32
CA GLY A 37 9.84 -13.55 -8.16
C GLY A 37 9.34 -13.14 -6.78
N ALA A 38 10.23 -12.82 -5.83
CA ALA A 38 9.81 -12.40 -4.48
C ALA A 38 9.08 -11.06 -4.51
N SER A 39 8.07 -10.89 -3.63
CA SER A 39 7.42 -9.59 -3.45
C SER A 39 8.44 -8.54 -2.98
N LEU A 40 8.45 -7.41 -3.66
CA LEU A 40 9.24 -6.23 -3.33
C LEU A 40 8.43 -5.17 -2.57
N SER A 41 7.10 -5.32 -2.53
CA SER A 41 6.24 -4.44 -1.75
C SER A 41 6.22 -4.87 -0.28
N ALA A 42 6.84 -4.07 0.58
CA ALA A 42 6.86 -4.30 2.03
C ALA A 42 5.62 -3.74 2.76
N GLY A 43 4.56 -3.29 2.07
CA GLY A 43 3.54 -2.47 2.75
C GLY A 43 2.22 -2.24 2.04
N ALA A 44 1.75 -3.16 1.19
CA ALA A 44 0.40 -3.06 0.59
C ALA A 44 -0.48 -4.29 0.88
N GLY A 45 -0.11 -5.08 1.89
CA GLY A 45 -0.82 -6.30 2.29
C GLY A 45 -1.46 -6.23 3.67
N ALA A 46 -1.53 -5.06 4.31
CA ALA A 46 -2.40 -4.92 5.47
C ALA A 46 -3.83 -4.79 4.93
N PRO A 47 -4.74 -5.76 5.21
CA PRO A 47 -6.15 -5.52 4.91
C PRO A 47 -6.53 -4.23 5.62
N ALA A 48 -7.07 -3.28 4.85
CA ALA A 48 -7.68 -2.10 5.45
C ALA A 48 -8.68 -2.59 6.52
N PRO A 49 -8.72 -2.00 7.71
CA PRO A 49 -9.73 -2.37 8.69
C PRO A 49 -11.10 -2.27 8.02
N ALA A 50 -11.90 -3.32 8.18
CA ALA A 50 -13.24 -3.37 7.61
C ALA A 50 -13.98 -2.09 8.04
N ARG A 51 -14.45 -1.31 7.06
CA ARG A 51 -15.21 -0.09 7.35
C ARG A 51 -16.56 -0.51 7.94
N ASP A 52 -16.77 -0.21 9.21
CA ASP A 52 -18.06 -0.39 9.86
C ASP A 52 -19.00 0.74 9.41
N ALA A 53 -19.91 0.43 8.49
CA ALA A 53 -20.93 1.38 8.04
C ALA A 53 -21.87 1.82 9.18
N ARG A 54 -22.04 1.02 10.23
CA ARG A 54 -22.85 1.35 11.41
C ARG A 54 -22.20 2.43 12.27
N ALA A 55 -20.89 2.63 12.16
CA ALA A 55 -20.20 3.70 12.88
C ALA A 55 -20.64 5.10 12.40
N TYR A 56 -21.05 5.22 11.13
CA TYR A 56 -21.53 6.49 10.55
C TYR A 56 -23.07 6.54 10.41
N THR A 57 -23.78 5.46 10.78
CA THR A 57 -25.25 5.38 10.64
C THR A 57 -25.93 5.54 12.00
N PRO A 58 -26.55 6.69 12.31
CA PRO A 58 -27.22 6.91 13.59
C PRO A 58 -28.39 5.92 13.80
N ARG A 59 -28.60 5.49 15.06
CA ARG A 59 -29.54 4.41 15.43
C ARG A 59 -30.97 4.62 14.91
N HIS A 60 -31.44 5.86 14.92
CA HIS A 60 -32.79 6.23 14.47
C HIS A 60 -33.03 6.00 12.96
N LEU A 61 -31.99 5.83 12.15
CA LEU A 61 -32.12 5.48 10.73
C LEU A 61 -32.27 3.97 10.52
N VAL A 62 -31.66 3.16 11.40
CA VAL A 62 -31.76 1.69 11.34
C VAL A 62 -33.15 1.24 11.78
N GLU A 63 -33.72 1.92 12.76
CA GLU A 63 -35.04 1.60 13.33
C GLU A 63 -36.21 1.88 12.37
N ARG A 64 -36.00 2.65 11.29
CA ARG A 64 -37.05 3.03 10.32
C ARG A 64 -37.11 2.15 9.07
N VAL A 65 -36.22 1.16 8.94
CA VAL A 65 -36.15 0.24 7.79
C VAL A 65 -36.86 -1.10 8.06
N LEU A 66 -37.23 -1.38 9.32
CA LEU A 66 -38.07 -2.52 9.71
C LEU A 66 -39.55 -2.13 9.69
#